data_AF-A0AAV0JMA0-F1
#
_entry.id   AF-A0AAV0JMA0-F1
#
_cell.length_a   1.000
_cell.length_b   1.000
_cell.length_c   1.000
_cell.angle_alpha   90.00
_cell.angle_beta   90.00
_cell.angle_gamma   90.00
#
_symmetry.space_group_name_H-M   'P 1'
#
loop_
_entity.id
_entity.type
_entity.pdbx_description
1 polymer ?
#
loop_
_entity_poly.entity_id
_entity_poly.type
_entity_poly.pdbx_seq_one_letter_code
_entity_poly.pdbx_strand_id
1 'polypeptide(L)'
;MQHYEEYYQAKSAWAHQDVLDVLSPSWRTSLEEAFLWIGGWRPSTAFHLLYSKSGLQLETRLHDGIPANDNDDLADLSGEQLRLIDHLQLRTIREERHITEEMARVQESAADASMVELSHLATQMIMRRTTPCLRVNQRVDATLVAKENQMEELLHAADDLRLRTLRAIVHDILTPIQAVHFLIAVAELHLRLHDWGKRRDAVATSHPSI
;
A
#
# COMPACT_ATOMS: atom_id res chain seq x y z
N MET A 1 -7.26 4.17 16.82
CA MET A 1 -8.03 3.51 15.73
C MET A 1 -8.90 4.49 14.96
N GLN A 2 -9.70 5.33 15.62
CA GLN A 2 -10.56 6.32 14.95
C GLN A 2 -9.85 7.14 13.85
N HIS A 3 -8.64 7.66 14.11
CA HIS A 3 -7.88 8.40 13.09
C HIS A 3 -7.53 7.61 11.83
N TYR A 4 -7.28 6.30 11.93
CA TYR A 4 -7.02 5.47 10.75
C TYR A 4 -8.31 5.23 9.94
N GLU A 5 -9.44 5.09 10.63
CA GLU A 5 -10.74 4.95 9.98
C GLU A 5 -11.11 6.24 9.24
N GLU A 6 -10.96 7.39 9.88
CA GLU A 6 -11.15 8.72 9.28
C GLU A 6 -10.22 8.91 8.06
N TYR A 7 -8.96 8.51 8.18
CA TYR A 7 -8.01 8.56 7.07
C TYR A 7 -8.45 7.71 5.87
N TYR A 8 -8.83 6.44 6.07
CA TYR A 8 -9.25 5.58 4.96
C TYR A 8 -10.61 5.97 4.38
N GLN A 9 -11.51 6.51 5.19
CA GLN A 9 -12.77 7.11 4.71
C GLN A 9 -12.50 8.32 3.83
N ALA A 10 -11.62 9.24 4.27
CA ALA A 10 -11.20 10.37 3.45
C ALA A 10 -10.54 9.89 2.16
N LYS A 11 -9.59 8.95 2.24
CA LYS A 11 -8.91 8.40 1.07
C LYS A 11 -9.89 7.77 0.06
N SER A 12 -10.89 7.02 0.54
CA SER A 12 -11.94 6.44 -0.32
C SER A 12 -12.78 7.52 -1.02
N ALA A 13 -13.14 8.59 -0.32
CA ALA A 13 -13.88 9.71 -0.93
C ALA A 13 -13.07 10.41 -2.03
N TRP A 14 -11.74 10.48 -1.90
CA TRP A 14 -10.86 11.06 -2.92
C TRP A 14 -10.65 10.10 -4.09
N ALA A 15 -10.50 8.79 -3.83
CA ALA A 15 -10.37 7.78 -4.87
C ALA A 15 -11.57 7.75 -5.81
N HIS A 16 -12.77 8.03 -5.29
CA HIS A 16 -13.99 8.16 -6.08
C HIS A 16 -13.99 9.37 -7.03
N GLN A 17 -13.20 10.40 -6.74
CA GLN A 17 -13.05 11.58 -7.60
C GLN A 17 -11.94 11.36 -8.64
N ASP A 18 -10.79 10.87 -8.17
CA ASP A 18 -9.64 10.56 -9.01
C ASP A 18 -8.80 9.44 -8.38
N VAL A 19 -8.93 8.24 -8.92
CA VAL A 19 -8.18 7.07 -8.43
C VAL A 19 -6.69 7.17 -8.79
N LEU A 20 -6.34 7.81 -9.90
CA LEU A 20 -4.96 7.89 -10.37
C LEU A 20 -4.14 8.81 -9.47
N ASP A 21 -4.72 9.92 -9.02
CA ASP A 21 -4.11 10.83 -8.04
C ASP A 21 -3.87 10.16 -6.69
N VAL A 22 -4.74 9.23 -6.27
CA VAL A 22 -4.54 8.45 -5.05
C VAL A 22 -3.52 7.32 -5.24
N LEU A 23 -3.47 6.72 -6.43
CA LEU A 23 -2.52 5.67 -6.77
C LEU A 23 -1.11 6.19 -7.00
N SER A 24 -0.94 7.44 -7.46
CA SER A 24 0.36 8.09 -7.74
C SER A 24 0.44 9.55 -7.25
N PRO A 25 0.24 9.83 -5.95
CA PRO A 25 0.36 11.17 -5.38
C PRO A 25 1.73 11.81 -5.57
N SER A 26 1.70 13.10 -5.88
CA SER A 26 2.88 13.93 -6.19
C SER A 26 3.86 14.16 -5.03
N TRP A 27 3.45 13.89 -3.80
CA TRP A 27 4.27 14.10 -2.60
C TRP A 27 5.11 12.89 -2.19
N ARG A 28 4.98 11.75 -2.89
CA ARG A 28 5.75 10.53 -2.59
C ARG A 28 7.12 10.56 -3.22
N THR A 29 8.09 10.01 -2.51
CA THR A 29 9.46 9.82 -3.01
C THR A 29 9.54 8.59 -3.92
N SER A 30 10.54 8.52 -4.80
CA SER A 30 10.74 7.34 -5.66
C SER A 30 10.95 6.04 -4.88
N LEU A 31 11.52 6.16 -3.68
CA LEU A 31 11.73 5.03 -2.76
C LEU A 31 10.41 4.54 -2.18
N GLU A 32 9.55 5.45 -1.72
CA GLU A 32 8.22 5.10 -1.22
C GLU A 32 7.40 4.44 -2.32
N GLU A 33 7.40 5.03 -3.53
CA GLU A 33 6.70 4.51 -4.70
C GLU A 33 7.03 3.03 -4.96
N ALA A 34 8.32 2.68 -4.90
CA ALA A 34 8.80 1.34 -5.19
C ALA A 34 8.35 0.26 -4.19
N PHE A 35 7.96 0.66 -2.96
CA PHE A 35 7.54 -0.28 -1.91
C PHE A 35 6.02 -0.28 -1.67
N LEU A 36 5.25 0.48 -2.44
CA LEU A 36 3.80 0.50 -2.31
C LEU A 36 3.16 -0.68 -3.03
N TRP A 37 2.03 -1.08 -2.47
CA TRP A 37 1.15 -2.10 -3.00
C TRP A 37 -0.22 -1.47 -3.11
N ILE A 38 -0.75 -1.22 -4.30
CA ILE A 38 -2.14 -0.73 -4.49
C ILE A 38 -2.47 0.48 -3.58
N GLY A 39 -1.84 1.62 -3.88
CA GLY A 39 -2.09 2.90 -3.20
C GLY A 39 -1.71 2.96 -1.72
N GLY A 40 -0.95 2.00 -1.18
CA GLY A 40 -0.57 2.00 0.25
C GLY A 40 0.44 0.92 0.60
N TRP A 41 0.69 0.73 1.90
CA TRP A 41 1.57 -0.34 2.40
C TRP A 41 0.93 -1.72 2.19
N ARG A 42 1.73 -2.78 2.06
CA ARG A 42 1.21 -4.15 1.93
C ARG A 42 0.90 -4.73 3.32
N PRO A 43 -0.33 -5.18 3.62
CA PRO A 43 -0.72 -5.67 4.95
C PRO A 43 0.26 -6.65 5.63
N SER A 44 0.93 -7.51 4.86
CA SER A 44 1.89 -8.49 5.32
C SER A 44 3.15 -7.86 5.95
N THR A 45 3.50 -6.62 5.59
CA THR A 45 4.64 -5.91 6.17
C THR A 45 4.42 -5.53 7.63
N ALA A 46 3.16 -5.40 8.08
CA ALA A 46 2.88 -5.19 9.50
C ALA A 46 3.36 -6.36 10.36
N PHE A 47 3.16 -7.60 9.90
CA PHE A 47 3.66 -8.79 10.62
C PHE A 47 5.18 -8.87 10.60
N HIS A 48 5.80 -8.57 9.45
CA HIS A 48 7.26 -8.50 9.36
C HIS A 48 7.84 -7.49 10.34
N LEU A 49 7.28 -6.28 10.39
CA LEU A 49 7.67 -5.26 11.33
C LEU A 49 7.49 -5.73 12.78
N LEU A 50 6.34 -6.33 13.10
CA LEU A 50 6.03 -6.83 14.44
C LEU A 50 7.09 -7.85 14.88
N TYR A 51 7.32 -8.91 14.09
CA TYR A 51 8.32 -9.93 14.42
C TYR A 51 9.75 -9.37 14.51
N SER A 52 10.13 -8.48 13.59
CA SER A 52 11.46 -7.86 13.62
C SER A 52 11.66 -6.98 14.85
N LYS A 53 10.67 -6.14 15.19
CA LYS A 53 10.76 -5.26 16.38
C LYS A 53 10.76 -6.08 17.67
N SER A 54 9.90 -7.09 17.77
CA SER A 54 9.88 -8.04 18.89
C SER A 54 11.23 -8.74 19.06
N GLY A 55 11.81 -9.26 17.97
CA GLY A 55 13.11 -9.94 18.01
C GLY A 55 14.23 -9.01 18.49
N LEU A 56 14.30 -7.79 17.94
CA LEU A 56 15.31 -6.80 18.33
C LEU A 56 15.21 -6.42 19.82
N GLN A 57 13.99 -6.23 20.33
CA GLN A 57 13.78 -5.90 21.74
C GLN A 57 14.14 -7.07 22.65
N LEU A 58 13.86 -8.31 22.22
CA LEU A 58 14.18 -9.51 22.98
C LEU A 58 15.69 -9.73 23.06
N GLU A 59 16.38 -9.61 21.94
CA GLU A 59 17.85 -9.71 21.87
C GLU A 59 18.54 -8.68 22.76
N THR A 60 18.06 -7.44 22.73
CA THR A 60 18.58 -6.35 23.58
C THR A 60 18.42 -6.69 25.06
N ARG A 61 17.24 -7.17 25.46
CA ARG A 61 16.97 -7.57 26.86
C ARG A 61 17.86 -8.71 27.33
N LEU A 62 18.07 -9.72 26.48
CA LEU A 62 18.95 -10.85 26.78
C LEU A 62 20.41 -10.40 26.92
N HIS A 63 20.85 -9.42 26.12
CA HIS A 63 22.20 -8.86 26.20
C HIS A 63 22.41 -8.03 27.48
N ASP A 64 21.45 -7.19 27.83
CA ASP A 64 21.57 -6.23 28.94
C ASP A 64 21.22 -6.83 30.32
N GLY A 65 20.77 -8.10 30.37
CA GLY A 65 20.40 -8.77 31.62
C GLY A 65 19.16 -8.15 32.29
N ILE A 66 18.30 -7.49 31.52
CA ILE A 66 17.12 -6.78 32.02
C ILE A 66 16.04 -7.81 32.42
N PRO A 67 15.50 -7.76 33.65
CA PRO A 67 14.40 -8.64 34.06
C PRO A 67 13.16 -8.43 33.19
N ALA A 68 12.41 -9.52 32.93
CA ALA A 68 11.22 -9.54 32.07
C ALA A 68 10.01 -8.73 32.58
N ASN A 69 10.18 -7.85 33.57
CA ASN A 69 9.06 -7.42 34.41
C ASN A 69 8.62 -5.96 34.26
N ASP A 70 9.33 -5.11 33.51
CA ASP A 70 9.14 -3.65 33.64
C ASP A 70 8.66 -2.87 32.40
N ASN A 71 8.60 -3.44 31.18
CA ASN A 71 8.34 -2.60 29.99
C ASN A 71 7.08 -2.91 29.14
N ASP A 72 6.40 -4.05 29.30
CA ASP A 72 5.25 -4.48 28.46
C ASP A 72 5.42 -4.12 26.97
N ASP A 73 6.65 -4.32 26.46
CA ASP A 73 7.03 -3.98 25.09
C ASP A 73 6.83 -5.19 24.17
N LEU A 74 7.17 -5.08 22.88
CA LEU A 74 6.88 -6.16 21.92
C LEU A 74 7.73 -7.41 22.10
N ALA A 75 8.72 -7.43 22.99
CA ALA A 75 9.41 -8.67 23.33
C ALA A 75 8.67 -9.54 24.36
N ASP A 76 7.57 -9.06 24.93
CA ASP A 76 6.69 -9.82 25.84
C ASP A 76 5.46 -10.41 25.13
N LEU A 77 5.53 -10.65 23.82
CA LEU A 77 4.44 -11.31 23.10
C LEU A 77 4.21 -12.73 23.64
N SER A 78 2.99 -12.98 24.11
CA SER A 78 2.62 -14.29 24.63
C SER A 78 2.53 -15.33 23.51
N GLY A 79 2.66 -16.61 23.87
CA GLY A 79 2.49 -17.70 22.91
C GLY A 79 1.08 -17.73 22.28
N GLU A 80 0.06 -17.27 23.00
CA GLU A 80 -1.28 -17.12 22.45
C GLU A 80 -1.35 -15.98 21.42
N GLN A 81 -0.76 -14.82 21.74
CA GLN A 81 -0.69 -13.69 20.81
C GLN A 81 0.03 -14.07 19.52
N LEU A 82 1.19 -14.75 19.62
CA LEU A 82 1.93 -15.23 18.45
C LEU A 82 1.10 -16.18 17.57
N ARG A 83 0.33 -17.09 18.19
CA ARG A 83 -0.55 -18.00 17.44
C ARG A 83 -1.68 -17.25 16.74
N LEU A 84 -2.26 -16.23 17.37
CA LEU A 84 -3.30 -15.38 16.77
C LEU A 84 -2.72 -14.55 15.61
N ILE A 85 -1.52 -14.01 15.76
CA ILE A 85 -0.80 -13.27 14.72
C ILE A 85 -0.52 -14.16 13.52
N ASP A 86 -0.01 -15.39 13.72
CA ASP A 86 0.27 -16.33 12.64
C ASP A 86 -1.00 -16.68 11.85
N HIS A 87 -2.10 -16.96 12.54
CA HIS A 87 -3.39 -17.21 11.89
C HIS A 87 -3.89 -15.99 11.09
N LEU A 88 -3.79 -14.79 11.67
CA LEU A 88 -4.16 -13.55 11.00
C LEU A 88 -3.30 -13.32 9.76
N GLN A 89 -1.99 -13.52 9.86
CA GLN A 89 -1.05 -13.36 8.76
C GLN A 89 -1.39 -14.29 7.59
N LEU A 90 -1.66 -15.58 7.86
CA LEU A 90 -2.04 -16.53 6.82
C LEU A 90 -3.31 -16.12 6.08
N ARG A 91 -4.31 -15.59 6.80
CA ARG A 91 -5.55 -15.09 6.19
C ARG A 91 -5.29 -13.84 5.35
N THR A 92 -4.59 -12.86 5.91
CA THR A 92 -4.23 -11.61 5.23
C THR A 92 -3.45 -11.90 3.94
N ILE A 93 -2.46 -12.79 3.95
CA ILE A 93 -1.68 -13.14 2.75
C ILE A 93 -2.55 -13.77 1.66
N ARG A 94 -3.58 -14.56 2.02
CA ARG A 94 -4.50 -15.14 1.02
C ARG A 94 -5.35 -14.06 0.35
N GLU A 95 -5.90 -13.13 1.14
CA GLU A 95 -6.67 -11.99 0.61
C GLU A 95 -5.77 -11.06 -0.23
N GLU A 96 -4.54 -10.79 0.22
CA GLU A 96 -3.57 -10.02 -0.57
C GLU A 96 -3.29 -10.65 -1.94
N ARG A 97 -3.08 -11.97 -1.99
CA ARG A 97 -2.81 -12.66 -3.26
C ARG A 97 -3.99 -12.51 -4.21
N HIS A 98 -5.21 -12.68 -3.71
CA HIS A 98 -6.40 -12.48 -4.52
C HIS A 98 -6.49 -11.05 -5.09
N ILE A 99 -6.31 -10.03 -4.25
CA ILE A 99 -6.34 -8.62 -4.70
C ILE A 99 -5.20 -8.34 -5.69
N THR A 100 -4.00 -8.86 -5.46
CA THR A 100 -2.87 -8.74 -6.40
C THR A 100 -3.19 -9.36 -7.75
N GLU A 101 -3.81 -10.54 -7.78
CA GLU A 101 -4.19 -11.23 -9.02
C GLU A 101 -5.24 -10.43 -9.80
N GLU A 102 -6.25 -9.87 -9.13
CA GLU A 102 -7.24 -9.01 -9.79
C GLU A 102 -6.63 -7.70 -10.30
N MET A 103 -5.73 -7.07 -9.54
CA MET A 103 -4.99 -5.90 -10.02
C MET A 103 -4.14 -6.20 -11.25
N ALA A 104 -3.49 -7.37 -11.29
CA ALA A 104 -2.73 -7.79 -12.47
C ALA A 104 -3.63 -7.88 -13.72
N ARG A 105 -4.87 -8.38 -13.60
CA ARG A 105 -5.82 -8.41 -14.72
C ARG A 105 -6.20 -7.02 -15.20
N VAL A 106 -6.42 -6.07 -14.29
CA VAL A 106 -6.71 -4.68 -14.65
C VAL A 106 -5.51 -4.06 -15.38
N GLN A 107 -4.29 -4.32 -14.92
CA GLN A 107 -3.06 -3.86 -15.58
C GLN A 107 -2.88 -4.48 -16.98
N GLU A 108 -3.10 -5.79 -17.13
CA GLU A 108 -3.05 -6.49 -18.43
C GLU A 108 -4.08 -5.94 -19.43
N SER A 109 -5.21 -5.44 -18.92
CA SER A 109 -6.26 -4.85 -19.75
C SER A 109 -5.82 -3.57 -20.49
N ALA A 110 -4.69 -2.97 -20.14
CA ALA A 110 -4.10 -1.85 -20.89
C ALA A 110 -3.76 -2.23 -22.35
N ALA A 111 -3.59 -3.53 -22.62
CA ALA A 111 -3.32 -4.08 -23.94
C ALA A 111 -4.45 -5.00 -24.46
N ASP A 112 -5.67 -4.86 -23.94
CA ASP A 112 -6.81 -5.64 -24.43
C ASP A 112 -7.22 -5.27 -25.87
N ALA A 113 -8.10 -6.07 -26.47
CA ALA A 113 -8.55 -5.87 -27.85
C ALA A 113 -9.15 -4.47 -28.10
N SER A 114 -9.85 -3.91 -27.11
CA SER A 114 -10.47 -2.59 -27.23
C SER A 114 -9.42 -1.48 -27.26
N MET A 115 -8.41 -1.56 -26.38
CA MET A 115 -7.30 -0.61 -26.34
C MET A 115 -6.45 -0.68 -27.62
N VAL A 116 -6.20 -1.89 -28.12
CA VAL A 116 -5.46 -2.09 -29.38
C VAL A 116 -6.23 -1.54 -30.58
N GLU A 117 -7.54 -1.79 -30.67
CA GLU A 117 -8.39 -1.21 -31.72
C GLU A 117 -8.37 0.32 -31.68
N LEU A 118 -8.57 0.91 -30.50
CA LEU A 118 -8.59 2.37 -30.33
C LEU A 118 -7.23 3.00 -30.66
N SER A 119 -6.13 2.39 -30.22
CA SER A 119 -4.77 2.80 -30.57
C SER A 119 -4.53 2.76 -32.08
N HIS A 120 -4.98 1.71 -32.75
CA HIS A 120 -4.88 1.58 -34.20
C HIS A 120 -5.69 2.67 -34.92
N LEU A 121 -6.94 2.90 -34.51
CA LEU A 121 -7.80 3.95 -35.08
C LEU A 121 -7.20 5.34 -34.91
N ALA A 122 -6.70 5.66 -33.70
CA ALA A 122 -6.03 6.94 -33.43
C ALA A 122 -4.81 7.13 -34.34
N THR A 123 -3.99 6.09 -34.49
CA THR A 123 -2.81 6.10 -35.38
C THR A 123 -3.20 6.33 -36.84
N GLN A 124 -4.22 5.65 -37.35
CA GLN A 124 -4.69 5.84 -38.72
C GLN A 124 -5.16 7.27 -38.99
N MET A 125 -5.82 7.92 -38.02
CA MET A 125 -6.26 9.30 -38.16
C MET A 125 -5.09 10.27 -38.22
N ILE A 126 -4.07 10.10 -37.36
CA ILE A 126 -2.83 10.88 -37.38
C ILE A 126 -2.13 10.75 -38.74
N MET A 127 -2.00 9.52 -39.26
CA MET A 127 -1.37 9.26 -40.56
C MET A 127 -2.10 9.94 -41.72
N ARG A 128 -3.44 10.05 -41.63
CA ARG A 128 -4.28 10.77 -42.60
C ARG A 128 -4.32 12.28 -42.37
N ARG A 129 -3.48 12.84 -41.48
CA ARG A 129 -3.49 14.25 -41.04
C ARG A 129 -4.88 14.74 -40.61
N THR A 130 -5.68 13.82 -40.06
CA THR A 130 -7.01 14.12 -39.56
C THR A 130 -6.96 14.10 -38.04
N THR A 131 -7.50 15.11 -37.39
CA THR A 131 -7.64 15.12 -35.93
C THR A 131 -8.47 13.90 -35.50
N PRO A 132 -8.12 13.19 -34.40
CA PRO A 132 -8.99 12.18 -33.84
C PRO A 132 -10.41 12.74 -33.69
N CYS A 133 -11.40 12.06 -34.27
CA CYS A 133 -12.76 12.58 -34.20
C CYS A 133 -13.26 12.51 -32.74
N LEU A 134 -14.13 13.45 -32.36
CA LEU A 134 -14.73 13.53 -31.02
C LEU A 134 -15.24 12.15 -30.54
N ARG A 135 -15.79 11.35 -31.46
CA ARG A 135 -16.30 10.00 -31.19
C ARG A 135 -15.22 8.98 -30.80
N VAL A 136 -14.00 9.08 -31.36
CA VAL A 136 -12.89 8.18 -30.96
C VAL A 136 -12.39 8.57 -29.58
N ASN A 137 -12.22 9.87 -29.29
CA ASN A 137 -11.82 10.33 -27.96
C ASN A 137 -12.85 9.92 -26.90
N GLN A 138 -14.15 10.12 -27.17
CA GLN A 138 -15.22 9.65 -26.27
C GLN A 138 -15.17 8.14 -26.00
N ARG A 139 -14.83 7.31 -27.00
CA ARG A 139 -14.66 5.86 -26.80
C ARG A 139 -13.42 5.55 -25.94
N VAL A 140 -12.31 6.26 -26.15
CA VAL A 140 -11.10 6.14 -25.33
C VAL A 140 -11.42 6.50 -23.88
N ASP A 141 -12.03 7.66 -23.65
CA ASP A 141 -12.37 8.15 -22.31
C ASP A 141 -13.30 7.16 -21.60
N ALA A 142 -14.34 6.65 -22.27
CA ALA A 142 -15.25 5.66 -21.70
C ALA A 142 -14.54 4.34 -21.33
N THR A 143 -13.61 3.88 -22.17
CA THR A 143 -12.81 2.67 -21.89
C THR A 143 -11.84 2.88 -20.72
N LEU A 144 -11.21 4.06 -20.62
CA LEU A 144 -10.30 4.39 -19.52
C LEU A 144 -11.04 4.53 -18.20
N VAL A 145 -12.17 5.26 -18.16
CA VAL A 145 -13.02 5.40 -16.97
C VAL A 145 -13.48 4.04 -16.45
N ALA A 146 -13.84 3.10 -17.34
CA ALA A 146 -14.22 1.76 -16.91
C ALA A 146 -13.08 1.00 -16.19
N LYS A 147 -11.83 1.20 -16.63
CA LYS A 147 -10.63 0.60 -16.02
C LYS A 147 -10.26 1.30 -14.70
N GLU A 148 -10.38 2.63 -14.66
CA GLU A 148 -10.20 3.43 -13.45
C GLU A 148 -11.18 3.02 -12.34
N ASN A 149 -12.45 2.80 -12.68
CA ASN A 149 -13.44 2.29 -11.72
C ASN A 149 -13.04 0.92 -11.14
N GLN A 150 -12.47 0.02 -11.96
CA GLN A 150 -11.95 -1.26 -11.48
C GLN A 150 -10.74 -1.07 -10.54
N MET A 151 -9.88 -0.10 -10.83
CA MET A 151 -8.77 0.25 -9.94
C MET A 151 -9.29 0.82 -8.61
N GLU A 152 -10.34 1.63 -8.62
CA GLU A 152 -10.98 2.19 -7.41
C GLU A 152 -11.52 1.07 -6.51
N GLU A 153 -12.26 0.11 -7.09
CA GLU A 153 -12.79 -1.05 -6.37
C GLU A 153 -11.67 -1.87 -5.69
N LEU A 154 -10.57 -2.10 -6.40
CA LEU A 154 -9.42 -2.82 -5.86
C LEU A 154 -8.66 -2.02 -4.80
N LEU A 155 -8.56 -0.71 -4.95
CA LEU A 155 -8.00 0.18 -3.95
C LEU A 155 -8.83 0.13 -2.66
N HIS A 156 -10.15 0.16 -2.77
CA HIS A 156 -11.06 0.02 -1.62
C HIS A 156 -10.89 -1.34 -0.94
N ALA A 157 -10.83 -2.43 -1.71
CA ALA A 157 -10.57 -3.78 -1.15
C ALA A 157 -9.22 -3.86 -0.42
N ALA A 158 -8.18 -3.23 -0.97
CA ALA A 158 -6.86 -3.17 -0.34
C ALA A 158 -6.87 -2.34 0.95
N ASP A 159 -7.53 -1.19 0.96
CA ASP A 159 -7.64 -0.32 2.14
C ASP A 159 -8.46 -0.95 3.27
N ASP A 160 -9.54 -1.64 2.92
CA ASP A 160 -10.36 -2.41 3.86
C ASP A 160 -9.54 -3.56 4.49
N LEU A 161 -8.75 -4.30 3.69
CA LEU A 161 -7.83 -5.31 4.21
C LEU A 161 -6.78 -4.73 5.17
N ARG A 162 -6.21 -3.56 4.84
CA ARG A 162 -5.26 -2.85 5.73
C ARG A 162 -5.92 -2.49 7.06
N LEU A 163 -7.11 -1.89 7.02
CA LEU A 163 -7.80 -1.44 8.20
C LEU A 163 -8.19 -2.62 9.10
N ARG A 164 -8.74 -3.70 8.53
CA ARG A 164 -9.02 -4.94 9.27
C ARG A 164 -7.78 -5.53 9.91
N THR A 165 -6.69 -5.62 9.15
CA THR A 165 -5.43 -6.20 9.64
C THR A 165 -4.87 -5.36 10.79
N LEU A 166 -4.82 -4.03 10.63
CA LEU A 166 -4.33 -3.12 11.65
C LEU A 166 -5.20 -3.17 12.91
N ARG A 167 -6.54 -3.16 12.74
CA ARG A 167 -7.49 -3.27 13.86
C ARG A 167 -7.28 -4.58 14.63
N ALA A 168 -7.17 -5.71 13.93
CA ALA A 168 -6.97 -6.99 14.58
C ALA A 168 -5.65 -7.05 15.37
N ILE A 169 -4.55 -6.51 14.83
CA ILE A 169 -3.28 -6.43 15.56
C ILE A 169 -3.41 -5.52 16.79
N VAL A 170 -3.86 -4.28 16.60
CA VAL A 170 -3.79 -3.20 17.61
C VAL A 170 -4.86 -3.34 18.70
N HIS A 171 -6.03 -3.89 18.38
CA HIS A 171 -7.17 -3.95 19.29
C HIS A 171 -7.48 -5.36 19.78
N ASP A 172 -7.39 -6.37 18.90
CA ASP A 172 -7.88 -7.71 19.22
C ASP A 172 -6.79 -8.65 19.75
N ILE A 173 -5.51 -8.39 19.44
CA ILE A 173 -4.40 -9.28 19.79
C ILE A 173 -3.43 -8.64 20.80
N LEU A 174 -2.93 -7.43 20.52
CA LEU A 174 -1.92 -6.78 21.37
C LEU A 174 -2.54 -6.15 22.62
N THR A 175 -1.78 -6.07 23.71
CA THR A 175 -2.14 -5.21 24.84
C THR A 175 -2.07 -3.73 24.42
N PRO A 176 -2.72 -2.81 25.14
CA PRO A 176 -2.63 -1.39 24.81
C PRO A 176 -1.20 -0.84 24.76
N ILE A 177 -0.30 -1.32 25.63
CA ILE A 177 1.10 -0.85 25.68
C ILE A 177 1.88 -1.43 24.49
N GLN A 178 1.76 -2.72 24.22
CA GLN A 178 2.32 -3.36 23.03
C GLN A 178 1.84 -2.69 21.73
N ALA A 179 0.55 -2.38 21.65
CA ALA A 179 -0.04 -1.67 20.52
C ALA A 179 0.59 -0.28 20.31
N VAL A 180 0.88 0.45 21.38
CA VAL A 180 1.61 1.72 21.32
C VAL A 180 3.02 1.50 20.78
N HIS A 181 3.77 0.52 21.30
CA HIS A 181 5.12 0.20 20.79
C HIS A 181 5.11 -0.19 19.31
N PHE A 182 4.11 -0.95 18.87
CA PHE A 182 3.93 -1.31 17.47
C PHE A 182 3.67 -0.08 16.60
N LEU A 183 2.75 0.80 16.99
CA LEU A 183 2.45 2.02 16.23
C LEU A 183 3.64 2.99 16.19
N ILE A 184 4.44 3.08 17.27
CA ILE A 184 5.70 3.83 17.26
C ILE A 184 6.66 3.23 16.22
N ALA A 185 6.85 1.91 16.21
CA ALA A 185 7.72 1.25 15.24
C ALA A 185 7.25 1.47 13.78
N VAL A 186 5.94 1.47 13.54
CA VAL A 186 5.35 1.79 12.24
C VAL A 186 5.69 3.22 11.84
N ALA A 187 5.46 4.19 12.72
CA ALA A 187 5.74 5.60 12.46
C ALA A 187 7.24 5.85 12.24
N GLU A 188 8.10 5.25 13.06
CA GLU A 188 9.56 5.31 12.92
C GLU A 188 9.99 4.85 11.53
N LEU A 189 9.55 3.65 11.11
CA LEU A 189 9.93 3.11 9.80
C LEU A 189 9.41 3.98 8.66
N HIS A 190 8.16 4.44 8.73
CA HIS A 190 7.56 5.28 7.69
C HIS A 190 8.31 6.60 7.51
N LEU A 191 8.58 7.32 8.62
CA LEU A 191 9.33 8.57 8.61
C LEU A 191 10.75 8.38 8.06
N ARG A 192 11.42 7.28 8.41
CA ARG A 192 12.76 6.95 7.91
C ARG A 192 12.75 6.68 6.42
N LEU A 193 11.81 5.88 5.91
CA LEU A 193 11.67 5.63 4.47
C LEU A 193 11.46 6.92 3.69
N HIS A 194 10.59 7.79 4.19
CA HIS A 194 10.33 9.09 3.57
C HIS A 194 11.59 9.99 3.54
N ASP A 195 12.29 10.11 4.66
CA ASP A 195 13.52 10.91 4.73
C ASP A 195 14.65 10.37 3.87
N TRP A 196 14.82 9.04 3.82
CA TRP A 196 15.81 8.39 2.94
C TRP A 196 15.44 8.57 1.47
N GLY A 197 14.15 8.48 1.13
CA GLY A 197 13.64 8.74 -0.21
C GLY A 197 13.96 10.16 -0.68
N LYS A 198 13.61 11.18 0.13
CA LYS A 198 13.89 12.59 -0.18
C LYS A 198 15.39 12.85 -0.45
N ARG A 199 16.26 12.25 0.36
CA ARG A 199 17.72 12.36 0.16
C ARG A 199 18.17 11.75 -1.15
N ARG A 200 17.63 10.58 -1.52
CA ARG A 200 17.99 9.88 -2.76
C ARG A 200 17.51 10.66 -3.99
N ASP A 201 16.30 11.19 -3.96
CA ASP A 201 15.71 11.95 -5.06
C ASP A 201 16.47 13.27 -5.28
N ALA A 202 16.85 13.96 -4.19
CA ALA A 202 17.69 15.15 -4.27
C ALA A 202 19.05 14.88 -4.94
N VAL A 203 19.70 13.75 -4.62
CA VAL A 203 20.96 13.35 -5.27
C VAL A 203 20.74 13.07 -6.76
N ALA A 204 19.68 12.35 -7.13
CA ALA A 204 19.38 12.02 -8.53
C ALA A 204 19.12 13.27 -9.39
N THR A 205 18.43 14.28 -8.85
CA THR A 205 18.20 15.56 -9.56
C THR A 205 19.47 16.39 -9.73
N SER A 206 20.46 16.24 -8.84
CA SER A 206 21.73 16.97 -8.91
C SER A 206 22.77 16.36 -9.87
N HIS A 207 22.65 15.06 -10.18
CA HIS A 207 23.55 14.33 -11.07
C HIS A 207 22.71 13.48 -12.05
N PRO A 208 22.09 14.10 -13.08
CA PRO A 208 21.36 13.36 -14.08
C PRO A 208 22.33 12.38 -14.75
N SER A 209 22.01 11.08 -14.64
CA SER A 209 22.76 10.04 -15.32
C SER A 209 22.67 10.29 -16.83
N ILE A 210 23.85 10.37 -17.47
CA ILE A 210 24.07 10.64 -18.90
C ILE A 210 23.45 9.54 -19.77
#